data_AF-A0A2G2NU86-F1
#
_entry.id   AF-A0A2G2NU86-F1
#
_cell.length_a   1.000
_cell.length_b   1.000
_cell.length_c   1.000
_cell.angle_alpha   90.00
_cell.angle_beta   90.00
_cell.angle_gamma   90.00
#
_symmetry.space_group_name_H-M   'P 1'
#
loop_
_entity.id
_entity.type
_entity.pdbx_description
1 polymer ?
#
loop_
_entity_poly.entity_id
_entity_poly.type
_entity_poly.pdbx_seq_one_letter_code
_entity_poly.pdbx_strand_id
1 'polypeptide(L)'
;MYDDTKAYFLENVFIPFKEYLKLKKIKKSGLSVHLRSAINSASNLYHLREHIPNNGDLSRNKLTKICPDYGLLGDVVNASKHRVLNKNNPQVSNSKNIYEQIIITEYKDKEGKYTEVKKSVFIKLDNGQERDLHEILINVMNMWLIELEKLNLIDHIKEFQYRSIRIPRRKKDSGKMDLTAMQNLRFAPKFKIQKYNYDTKIIEPIDLTGAEISARFYKPQIIADLELTEKNGIKHNFEILVDQKQKKLIEKMKDENEKHQFLIKLAIEQNLIKIKKEK
;
A
#
# COMPACT_ATOMS: atom_id res chain seq x y z
N MET A 1 6.50 -18.34 -26.05
CA MET A 1 5.55 -19.05 -25.17
C MET A 1 6.41 -19.79 -24.17
N TYR A 2 6.09 -19.79 -22.87
CA TYR A 2 6.95 -20.43 -21.86
C TYR A 2 7.16 -21.91 -22.18
N ASP A 3 8.38 -22.39 -21.94
CA ASP A 3 8.79 -23.74 -22.31
C ASP A 3 8.09 -24.82 -21.46
N ASP A 4 7.62 -24.47 -20.25
CA ASP A 4 6.95 -25.35 -19.29
C ASP A 4 6.01 -24.55 -18.37
N THR A 5 4.89 -25.16 -17.95
CA THR A 5 4.00 -24.68 -16.89
C THR A 5 4.72 -24.35 -15.59
N LYS A 6 5.78 -25.09 -15.23
CA LYS A 6 6.63 -24.76 -14.06
C LYS A 6 7.24 -23.36 -14.19
N ALA A 7 7.80 -23.04 -15.35
CA ALA A 7 8.37 -21.73 -15.63
C ALA A 7 7.29 -20.63 -15.60
N TYR A 8 6.13 -20.88 -16.23
CA TYR A 8 5.00 -19.96 -16.18
C TYR A 8 4.57 -19.66 -14.74
N PHE A 9 4.39 -20.70 -13.91
CA PHE A 9 3.98 -20.56 -12.52
C PHE A 9 4.98 -19.71 -11.73
N LEU A 10 6.28 -20.01 -11.86
CA LEU A 10 7.31 -19.28 -11.13
C LEU A 10 7.36 -17.80 -11.54
N GLU A 11 7.39 -17.53 -12.84
CA GLU A 11 7.61 -16.19 -13.37
C GLU A 11 6.37 -15.29 -13.33
N ASN A 12 5.19 -15.84 -13.63
CA ASN A 12 3.97 -15.05 -13.76
C ASN A 12 3.09 -15.11 -12.51
N VAL A 13 3.21 -16.12 -11.67
CA VAL A 13 2.33 -16.27 -10.51
C VAL A 13 3.10 -16.06 -9.21
N PHE A 14 4.14 -16.85 -8.98
CA PHE A 14 4.84 -16.89 -7.71
C PHE A 14 5.70 -15.64 -7.45
N ILE A 15 6.48 -15.19 -8.43
CA ILE A 15 7.31 -13.97 -8.30
C ILE A 15 6.43 -12.73 -8.09
N PRO A 16 5.42 -12.43 -8.94
CA PRO A 16 4.54 -11.28 -8.75
C PRO A 16 3.77 -11.33 -7.42
N PHE A 17 3.36 -12.52 -6.97
CA PHE A 17 2.75 -12.68 -5.65
C PHE A 17 3.72 -12.35 -4.51
N LYS A 18 4.98 -12.80 -4.58
CA LYS A 18 6.01 -12.41 -3.60
C LYS A 18 6.27 -10.90 -3.61
N GLU A 19 6.26 -10.27 -4.77
CA GLU A 19 6.38 -8.81 -4.90
C GLU A 19 5.21 -8.09 -4.25
N TYR A 20 3.98 -8.57 -4.48
CA TYR A 20 2.79 -8.09 -3.77
C TYR A 20 2.97 -8.19 -2.24
N LEU A 21 3.45 -9.34 -1.73
CA LEU A 21 3.71 -9.52 -0.30
C LEU A 21 4.75 -8.52 0.25
N LYS A 22 5.76 -8.17 -0.54
CA LYS A 22 6.74 -7.13 -0.18
C LYS A 22 6.07 -5.75 -0.16
N LEU A 23 5.34 -5.39 -1.22
CA LEU A 23 4.64 -4.09 -1.35
C LEU A 23 3.62 -3.85 -0.23
N LYS A 24 2.93 -4.89 0.23
CA LYS A 24 2.00 -4.85 1.36
C LYS A 24 2.66 -4.43 2.67
N LYS A 25 3.94 -4.76 2.87
CA LYS A 25 4.70 -4.39 4.08
C LYS A 25 5.21 -2.95 4.06
N ILE A 26 5.27 -2.32 2.88
CA ILE A 26 5.73 -0.93 2.74
C ILE A 26 4.66 0.02 3.28
N LYS A 27 5.05 0.90 4.21
CA LYS A 27 4.21 1.94 4.82
C LYS A 27 4.00 3.15 3.89
N LYS A 28 3.69 2.90 2.62
CA LYS A 28 3.40 3.91 1.61
C LYS A 28 2.07 3.59 0.94
N SER A 29 1.13 4.53 0.92
CA SER A 29 -0.16 4.43 0.24
C SER A 29 -0.31 5.54 -0.79
N GLY A 30 -1.14 5.33 -1.81
CA GLY A 30 -1.35 6.28 -2.88
C GLY A 30 -1.10 5.72 -4.28
N LEU A 31 -1.56 6.46 -5.28
CA LEU A 31 -1.49 6.10 -6.71
C LEU A 31 -2.00 4.69 -7.04
N SER A 32 -2.88 4.15 -6.17
CA SER A 32 -3.42 2.79 -6.23
C SER A 32 -2.35 1.71 -6.45
N VAL A 33 -1.11 1.90 -5.94
CA VAL A 33 -0.01 0.95 -6.19
C VAL A 33 -0.32 -0.41 -5.57
N HIS A 34 -0.82 -0.43 -4.32
CA HIS A 34 -1.14 -1.68 -3.64
C HIS A 34 -2.39 -2.34 -4.23
N LEU A 35 -3.44 -1.57 -4.52
CA LEU A 35 -4.62 -2.06 -5.24
C LEU A 35 -4.27 -2.70 -6.60
N ARG A 36 -3.48 -2.02 -7.44
CA ARG A 36 -3.06 -2.56 -8.75
C ARG A 36 -2.23 -3.84 -8.60
N SER A 37 -1.28 -3.86 -7.65
CA SER A 37 -0.49 -5.05 -7.38
C SER A 37 -1.37 -6.23 -6.92
N ALA A 38 -2.35 -5.99 -6.06
CA ALA A 38 -3.29 -7.03 -5.63
C ALA A 38 -4.17 -7.55 -6.77
N ILE A 39 -4.69 -6.66 -7.64
CA ILE A 39 -5.46 -7.05 -8.83
C ILE A 39 -4.61 -7.84 -9.83
N ASN A 40 -3.35 -7.44 -10.05
CA ASN A 40 -2.44 -8.18 -10.92
C ASN A 40 -2.18 -9.58 -10.36
N SER A 41 -1.91 -9.71 -9.06
CA SER A 41 -1.78 -11.03 -8.41
C SER A 41 -3.07 -11.85 -8.52
N ALA A 42 -4.24 -11.22 -8.35
CA ALA A 42 -5.54 -11.89 -8.52
C ALA A 42 -5.72 -12.43 -9.94
N SER A 43 -5.41 -11.63 -10.95
CA SER A 43 -5.47 -12.00 -12.36
C SER A 43 -4.57 -13.19 -12.67
N ASN A 44 -3.31 -13.13 -12.24
CA ASN A 44 -2.33 -14.19 -12.50
C ASN A 44 -2.73 -15.51 -11.84
N LEU A 45 -3.21 -15.46 -10.58
CA LEU A 45 -3.72 -16.63 -9.86
C LEU A 45 -5.00 -17.19 -10.50
N TYR A 46 -5.92 -16.34 -10.96
CA TYR A 46 -7.16 -16.80 -11.58
C TYR A 46 -6.90 -17.50 -12.93
N HIS A 47 -6.04 -16.91 -13.78
CA HIS A 47 -5.77 -17.41 -15.13
C HIS A 47 -4.74 -18.54 -15.22
N LEU A 48 -4.02 -18.87 -14.14
CA LEU A 48 -3.04 -19.98 -14.12
C LEU A 48 -3.59 -21.30 -14.68
N ARG A 49 -4.87 -21.60 -14.42
CA ARG A 49 -5.58 -22.79 -14.93
C ARG A 49 -5.50 -22.97 -16.44
N GLU A 50 -5.42 -21.87 -17.19
CA GLU A 50 -5.34 -21.87 -18.67
C GLU A 50 -3.97 -22.32 -19.17
N HIS A 51 -2.96 -22.35 -18.29
CA HIS A 51 -1.58 -22.70 -18.60
C HIS A 51 -1.17 -24.09 -18.09
N ILE A 52 -2.11 -24.87 -17.55
CA ILE A 52 -1.88 -26.25 -17.10
C ILE A 52 -2.20 -27.21 -18.25
N PRO A 53 -1.28 -28.13 -18.63
CA PRO A 53 -1.54 -29.11 -19.68
C PRO A 53 -2.67 -30.05 -19.28
N ASN A 54 -3.50 -30.45 -20.25
CA ASN A 54 -4.62 -31.37 -20.03
C ASN A 54 -5.58 -30.91 -18.91
N ASN A 55 -5.84 -29.60 -18.80
CA ASN A 55 -6.68 -28.99 -17.76
C ASN A 55 -8.18 -29.39 -17.77
N GLY A 56 -8.59 -30.41 -18.53
CA GLY A 56 -9.96 -30.91 -18.57
C GLY A 56 -10.49 -31.26 -17.18
N ASP A 57 -9.61 -31.78 -16.32
CA ASP A 57 -9.93 -32.11 -14.93
C ASP A 57 -9.92 -30.91 -13.98
N LEU A 58 -9.49 -29.72 -14.39
CA LEU A 58 -9.43 -28.51 -13.58
C LEU A 58 -10.41 -27.47 -14.10
N SER A 59 -11.71 -27.80 -14.10
CA SER A 59 -12.74 -26.80 -14.40
C SER A 59 -12.83 -25.74 -13.30
N ARG A 60 -13.30 -24.52 -13.65
CA ARG A 60 -13.56 -23.46 -12.66
C ARG A 60 -14.48 -23.95 -11.54
N ASN A 61 -15.51 -24.73 -11.88
CA ASN A 61 -16.47 -25.28 -10.92
C ASN A 61 -15.78 -26.25 -9.94
N LYS A 62 -14.88 -27.12 -10.42
CA LYS A 62 -14.13 -28.04 -9.56
C LYS A 62 -13.20 -27.28 -8.62
N LEU A 63 -12.42 -26.32 -9.14
CA LEU A 63 -11.54 -25.50 -8.32
C LEU A 63 -12.30 -24.68 -7.29
N THR A 64 -13.49 -24.15 -7.63
CA THR A 64 -14.34 -23.42 -6.68
C THR A 64 -14.88 -24.32 -5.58
N LYS A 65 -15.13 -25.61 -5.85
CA LYS A 65 -15.49 -26.59 -4.81
C LYS A 65 -14.33 -26.89 -3.86
N ILE A 66 -13.09 -26.88 -4.37
CA ILE A 66 -11.88 -27.09 -3.55
C ILE A 66 -11.57 -25.82 -2.73
N CYS A 67 -11.64 -24.65 -3.36
CA CYS A 67 -11.37 -23.35 -2.76
C CYS A 67 -12.45 -22.35 -3.20
N PRO A 68 -13.48 -22.09 -2.36
CA PRO A 68 -14.52 -21.11 -2.69
C PRO A 68 -13.98 -19.71 -3.02
N ASP A 69 -12.87 -19.34 -2.37
CA ASP A 69 -12.16 -18.08 -2.62
C ASP A 69 -11.61 -17.98 -4.07
N TYR A 70 -11.39 -19.09 -4.79
CA TYR A 70 -11.05 -19.07 -6.22
C TYR A 70 -12.22 -18.54 -7.08
N GLY A 71 -13.46 -18.93 -6.73
CA GLY A 71 -14.66 -18.41 -7.40
C GLY A 71 -14.81 -16.91 -7.20
N LEU A 72 -14.65 -16.45 -5.95
CA LEU A 72 -14.66 -15.04 -5.56
C LEU A 72 -13.53 -14.24 -6.22
N LEU A 73 -12.32 -14.81 -6.31
CA LEU A 73 -11.19 -14.20 -7.01
C LEU A 73 -11.50 -13.96 -8.49
N GLY A 74 -12.19 -14.91 -9.14
CA GLY A 74 -12.67 -14.73 -10.50
C GLY A 74 -13.64 -13.55 -10.65
N ASP A 75 -14.53 -13.34 -9.69
CA ASP A 75 -15.45 -12.19 -9.72
C ASP A 75 -14.69 -10.87 -9.52
N VAL A 76 -13.67 -10.84 -8.66
CA VAL A 76 -12.77 -9.69 -8.48
C VAL A 76 -12.05 -9.33 -9.78
N VAL A 77 -11.45 -10.32 -10.46
CA VAL A 77 -10.75 -10.13 -11.74
C VAL A 77 -11.71 -9.60 -12.80
N ASN A 78 -12.87 -10.24 -12.97
CA ASN A 78 -13.86 -9.84 -13.96
C ASN A 78 -14.42 -8.44 -13.68
N ALA A 79 -14.75 -8.12 -12.42
CA ALA A 79 -15.26 -6.80 -12.05
C ALA A 79 -14.22 -5.72 -12.32
N SER A 80 -12.94 -5.98 -12.02
CA SER A 80 -11.84 -5.04 -12.29
C SER A 80 -11.68 -4.73 -13.79
N LYS A 81 -11.97 -5.70 -14.66
CA LYS A 81 -11.90 -5.55 -16.12
C LYS A 81 -13.14 -4.85 -16.70
N HIS A 82 -14.34 -5.22 -16.25
CA HIS A 82 -15.60 -4.81 -16.88
C HIS A 82 -16.34 -3.68 -16.16
N ARG A 83 -15.82 -3.19 -15.03
CA ARG A 83 -16.43 -2.20 -14.12
C ARG A 83 -17.73 -2.66 -13.45
N VAL A 84 -18.66 -3.26 -14.20
CA VAL A 84 -19.92 -3.85 -13.69
C VAL A 84 -20.14 -5.23 -14.31
N LEU A 85 -20.52 -6.20 -13.50
CA LEU A 85 -20.86 -7.56 -13.91
C LEU A 85 -22.36 -7.81 -13.74
N ASN A 86 -23.03 -8.18 -14.84
CA ASN A 86 -24.49 -8.41 -14.87
C ASN A 86 -24.86 -9.87 -15.14
N LYS A 87 -23.88 -10.78 -15.22
CA LYS A 87 -24.08 -12.19 -15.61
C LYS A 87 -23.55 -13.12 -14.53
N ASN A 88 -24.16 -14.30 -14.38
CA ASN A 88 -23.70 -15.41 -13.54
C ASN A 88 -23.67 -15.14 -12.02
N ASN A 89 -24.51 -14.22 -11.52
CA ASN A 89 -24.67 -13.92 -10.09
C ASN A 89 -23.32 -13.72 -9.35
N PRO A 90 -22.53 -12.71 -9.73
CA PRO A 90 -21.22 -12.47 -9.15
C PRO A 90 -21.35 -12.07 -7.67
N GLN A 91 -20.41 -12.49 -6.84
CA GLN A 91 -20.34 -12.06 -5.43
C GLN A 91 -19.87 -10.61 -5.28
N VAL A 92 -19.16 -10.10 -6.30
CA VAL A 92 -18.70 -8.72 -6.43
C VAL A 92 -19.11 -8.20 -7.80
N SER A 93 -20.23 -7.49 -7.88
CA SER A 93 -20.75 -6.99 -9.17
C SER A 93 -20.08 -5.71 -9.67
N ASN A 94 -19.37 -4.96 -8.82
CA ASN A 94 -18.86 -3.63 -9.18
C ASN A 94 -17.40 -3.43 -8.81
N SER A 95 -16.58 -2.89 -9.71
CA SER A 95 -15.16 -2.61 -9.43
C SER A 95 -14.95 -1.57 -8.31
N LYS A 96 -15.92 -0.68 -8.07
CA LYS A 96 -15.89 0.26 -6.93
C LYS A 96 -15.92 -0.44 -5.57
N ASN A 97 -16.40 -1.68 -5.53
CA ASN A 97 -16.40 -2.49 -4.32
C ASN A 97 -15.03 -3.09 -4.01
N ILE A 98 -14.04 -2.92 -4.89
CA ILE A 98 -12.65 -3.29 -4.66
C ILE A 98 -11.87 -2.01 -4.35
N TYR A 99 -11.32 -1.89 -3.14
CA TYR A 99 -10.67 -0.64 -2.72
C TYR A 99 -9.51 -0.86 -1.77
N GLU A 100 -8.56 0.06 -1.84
CA GLU A 100 -7.52 0.18 -0.82
C GLU A 100 -8.09 0.89 0.43
N GLN A 101 -7.73 0.39 1.61
CA GLN A 101 -8.11 0.96 2.89
C GLN A 101 -6.88 1.09 3.79
N ILE A 102 -6.74 2.25 4.43
CA ILE A 102 -5.75 2.51 5.47
C ILE A 102 -6.38 2.12 6.81
N ILE A 103 -5.74 1.19 7.50
CA ILE A 103 -6.19 0.65 8.77
C ILE A 103 -5.30 1.23 9.87
N ILE A 104 -5.92 1.90 10.84
CA ILE A 104 -5.26 2.47 12.01
C ILE A 104 -5.77 1.70 13.23
N THR A 105 -4.88 0.93 13.87
CA THR A 105 -5.22 0.20 15.09
C THR A 105 -4.52 0.83 16.30
N GLU A 106 -5.30 1.24 17.31
CA GLU A 106 -4.77 1.65 18.61
C GLU A 106 -4.44 0.42 19.48
N TYR A 107 -3.29 0.47 20.13
CA TYR A 107 -2.80 -0.51 21.10
C TYR A 107 -2.31 0.22 22.36
N LYS A 108 -2.06 -0.55 23.42
CA LYS A 108 -1.47 -0.13 24.69
C LYS A 108 -0.31 -1.05 25.10
N ASP A 109 0.76 -0.46 25.59
CA ASP A 109 1.86 -1.16 26.24
C ASP A 109 2.24 -0.45 27.55
N LYS A 110 3.39 -0.82 28.13
CA LYS A 110 3.89 -0.22 29.39
C LYS A 110 4.20 1.27 29.26
N GLU A 111 4.47 1.76 28.05
CA GLU A 111 4.76 3.18 27.76
C GLU A 111 3.49 3.98 27.37
N GLY A 112 2.32 3.34 27.45
CA GLY A 112 1.03 3.97 27.16
C GLY A 112 0.44 3.54 25.82
N LYS A 113 -0.35 4.42 25.19
CA LYS A 113 -1.00 4.14 23.90
C LYS A 113 -0.03 4.32 22.73
N TYR A 114 -0.20 3.53 21.68
CA TYR A 114 0.45 3.72 20.39
C TYR A 114 -0.46 3.22 19.27
N THR A 115 -0.18 3.62 18.04
CA THR A 115 -0.96 3.20 16.86
C THR A 115 -0.11 2.42 15.87
N GLU A 116 -0.71 1.44 15.23
CA GLU A 116 -0.14 0.79 14.05
C GLU A 116 -0.96 1.19 12.82
N VAL A 117 -0.28 1.64 11.78
CA VAL A 117 -0.92 1.95 10.50
C VAL A 117 -0.53 0.90 9.47
N LYS A 118 -1.54 0.30 8.84
CA LYS A 118 -1.43 -0.69 7.78
C LYS A 118 -2.26 -0.26 6.59
N LYS A 119 -1.97 -0.81 5.42
CA LYS A 119 -2.85 -0.75 4.25
C LYS A 119 -3.28 -2.17 3.89
N SER A 120 -4.53 -2.31 3.47
CA SER A 120 -5.03 -3.55 2.85
C SER A 120 -5.92 -3.22 1.66
N VAL A 121 -6.20 -4.24 0.85
CA VAL A 121 -7.20 -4.15 -0.21
C VAL A 121 -8.40 -4.96 0.24
N PHE A 122 -9.55 -4.32 0.33
CA PHE A 122 -10.80 -4.97 0.70
C PHE A 122 -11.72 -5.09 -0.51
N ILE A 123 -12.58 -6.10 -0.44
CA ILE A 123 -13.72 -6.25 -1.32
C ILE A 123 -15.00 -6.20 -0.50
N LYS A 124 -15.97 -5.42 -0.97
CA LYS A 124 -17.34 -5.42 -0.44
C LYS A 124 -18.20 -6.32 -1.32
N LEU A 125 -18.68 -7.42 -0.76
CA LEU A 125 -19.59 -8.32 -1.43
C LEU A 125 -20.96 -7.67 -1.60
N ASP A 126 -21.75 -8.18 -2.53
CA ASP A 126 -23.09 -7.66 -2.82
C ASP A 126 -24.07 -7.85 -1.64
N ASN A 127 -23.80 -8.80 -0.74
CA ASN A 127 -24.52 -8.96 0.53
C ASN A 127 -24.09 -7.97 1.63
N GLY A 128 -23.15 -7.06 1.33
CA GLY A 128 -22.61 -6.05 2.25
C GLY A 128 -21.40 -6.47 3.08
N GLN A 129 -21.04 -7.76 3.11
CA GLN A 129 -19.87 -8.26 3.83
C GLN A 129 -18.57 -7.71 3.22
N GLU A 130 -17.58 -7.43 4.07
CA GLU A 130 -16.22 -7.10 3.63
C GLU A 130 -15.27 -8.30 3.79
N ARG A 131 -14.41 -8.56 2.80
CA ARG A 131 -13.32 -9.54 2.87
C ARG A 131 -11.98 -8.87 2.53
N ASP A 132 -10.89 -9.29 3.20
CA ASP A 132 -9.54 -8.86 2.86
C ASP A 132 -9.06 -9.64 1.63
N LEU A 133 -8.75 -8.95 0.52
CA LEU A 133 -8.28 -9.58 -0.70
C LEU A 133 -6.95 -10.32 -0.48
N HIS A 134 -6.14 -9.90 0.49
CA HIS A 134 -4.92 -10.62 0.85
C HIS A 134 -5.18 -12.05 1.33
N GLU A 135 -6.27 -12.27 2.05
CA GLU A 135 -6.70 -13.59 2.54
C GLU A 135 -7.00 -14.51 1.37
N ILE A 136 -7.85 -14.01 0.46
CA ILE A 136 -8.32 -14.72 -0.73
C ILE A 136 -7.12 -15.08 -1.60
N LEU A 137 -6.18 -14.15 -1.80
CA LEU A 137 -4.97 -14.40 -2.58
C LEU A 137 -4.07 -15.47 -1.94
N ILE A 138 -3.93 -15.49 -0.60
CA ILE A 138 -3.17 -16.55 0.10
C ILE A 138 -3.86 -17.91 -0.03
N ASN A 139 -5.18 -17.96 0.18
CA ASN A 139 -5.95 -19.20 0.08
C ASN A 139 -5.86 -19.80 -1.32
N VAL A 140 -6.01 -18.96 -2.36
CA VAL A 140 -5.89 -19.41 -3.75
C VAL A 140 -4.46 -19.79 -4.12
N MET A 141 -3.44 -19.05 -3.64
CA MET A 141 -2.04 -19.44 -3.84
C MET A 141 -1.75 -20.81 -3.22
N ASN A 142 -2.17 -21.04 -1.97
CA ASN A 142 -1.94 -22.33 -1.30
C ASN A 142 -2.69 -23.48 -1.98
N MET A 143 -3.93 -23.24 -2.44
CA MET A 143 -4.63 -24.22 -3.29
C MET A 143 -3.80 -24.55 -4.54
N TRP A 144 -3.26 -23.56 -5.24
CA TRP A 144 -2.42 -23.82 -6.41
C TRP A 144 -1.12 -24.56 -6.09
N LEU A 145 -0.47 -24.28 -4.96
CA LEU A 145 0.70 -25.05 -4.53
C LEU A 145 0.37 -26.54 -4.38
N ILE A 146 -0.74 -26.85 -3.72
CA ILE A 146 -1.21 -28.23 -3.51
C ILE A 146 -1.58 -28.90 -4.84
N GLU A 147 -2.34 -28.22 -5.70
CA GLU A 147 -2.81 -28.82 -6.96
C GLU A 147 -1.66 -29.01 -7.97
N LEU A 148 -0.69 -28.09 -8.04
CA LEU A 148 0.48 -28.26 -8.91
C LEU A 148 1.44 -29.35 -8.40
N GLU A 149 1.59 -29.50 -7.08
CA GLU A 149 2.36 -30.59 -6.47
C GLU A 149 1.73 -31.95 -6.79
N LYS A 150 0.40 -32.10 -6.65
CA LYS A 150 -0.32 -33.33 -7.01
C LYS A 150 -0.17 -33.73 -8.47
N LEU A 151 0.00 -32.74 -9.36
CA LEU A 151 0.23 -32.95 -10.79
C LEU A 151 1.71 -33.20 -11.13
N ASN A 152 2.60 -33.22 -10.14
CA ASN A 152 4.05 -33.30 -10.29
C ASN A 152 4.63 -32.19 -11.19
N LEU A 153 4.01 -31.01 -11.20
CA LEU A 153 4.47 -29.85 -11.99
C LEU A 153 5.47 -28.99 -11.22
N ILE A 154 5.43 -29.04 -9.89
CA ILE A 154 6.36 -28.35 -9.00
C ILE A 154 6.78 -29.26 -7.85
N ASP A 155 7.94 -28.96 -7.29
CA ASP A 155 8.37 -29.53 -6.01
C ASP A 155 7.56 -28.91 -4.87
N HIS A 156 7.53 -29.58 -3.71
CA HIS A 156 6.82 -29.08 -2.54
C HIS A 156 7.31 -27.68 -2.13
N ILE A 157 6.38 -26.72 -2.07
CA ILE A 157 6.62 -25.37 -1.57
C ILE A 157 5.77 -25.17 -0.32
N LYS A 158 6.43 -24.77 0.78
CA LYS A 158 5.75 -24.46 2.03
C LYS A 158 4.66 -23.41 1.84
N GLU A 159 3.47 -23.73 2.32
CA GLU A 159 2.30 -22.86 2.27
C GLU A 159 2.53 -21.48 2.94
N PHE A 160 1.85 -20.48 2.39
CA PHE A 160 1.82 -19.14 2.95
C PHE A 160 0.83 -19.07 4.12
N GLN A 161 1.24 -18.40 5.19
CA GLN A 161 0.41 -18.22 6.38
C GLN A 161 -0.26 -16.84 6.34
N TYR A 162 -1.60 -16.79 6.46
CA TYR A 162 -2.37 -15.54 6.32
C TYR A 162 -2.09 -14.51 7.43
N ARG A 163 -1.80 -14.93 8.67
CA ARG A 163 -1.11 -14.14 9.71
C ARG A 163 -1.10 -14.94 11.02
N SER A 164 -0.19 -14.56 11.92
CA SER A 164 -0.39 -14.78 13.34
C SER A 164 -1.01 -13.52 13.95
N ILE A 165 -1.94 -13.67 14.90
CA ILE A 165 -2.57 -12.60 15.70
C ILE A 165 -1.54 -12.08 16.71
N ARG A 166 -0.36 -11.67 16.23
CA ARG A 166 0.68 -11.09 17.07
C ARG A 166 0.44 -9.60 17.15
N ILE A 167 0.25 -9.12 18.38
CA ILE A 167 0.25 -7.70 18.69
C ILE A 167 1.61 -7.14 18.21
N PRO A 168 1.62 -6.10 17.34
CA PRO A 168 2.86 -5.48 16.89
C PRO A 168 3.62 -4.91 18.09
N ARG A 169 4.95 -4.89 18.03
CA ARG A 169 5.72 -4.13 19.02
C ARG A 169 5.73 -2.65 18.64
N ARG A 170 5.69 -1.76 19.63
CA ARG A 170 5.95 -0.33 19.44
C ARG A 170 7.32 -0.13 18.77
N LYS A 171 7.33 0.62 17.69
CA LYS A 171 8.52 1.10 16.95
C LYS A 171 8.54 2.63 16.90
N LYS A 172 9.71 3.23 16.64
CA LYS A 172 9.89 4.68 16.48
C LYS A 172 8.99 5.29 15.38
N ASP A 173 8.61 4.49 14.38
CA ASP A 173 7.75 4.85 13.26
C ASP A 173 6.32 4.29 13.38
N SER A 174 5.89 3.92 14.59
CA SER A 174 4.49 3.58 14.87
C SER A 174 3.61 4.79 14.55
N GLY A 175 2.42 4.54 14.02
CA GLY A 175 1.50 5.61 13.62
C GLY A 175 1.82 6.30 12.28
N LYS A 176 2.95 6.02 11.64
CA LYS A 176 3.38 6.73 10.43
C LYS A 176 3.06 5.95 9.14
N MET A 177 2.59 6.66 8.11
CA MET A 177 2.42 6.17 6.74
C MET A 177 2.64 7.31 5.75
N ASP A 178 3.43 7.03 4.70
CA ASP A 178 3.65 7.98 3.62
C ASP A 178 2.48 7.94 2.63
N LEU A 179 1.88 9.10 2.36
CA LEU A 179 0.80 9.23 1.40
C LEU A 179 1.31 9.90 0.12
N THR A 180 1.05 9.29 -1.03
CA THR A 180 1.40 9.84 -2.34
C THR A 180 0.13 10.17 -3.12
N ALA A 181 -0.06 11.45 -3.43
CA ALA A 181 -1.11 11.92 -4.32
C ALA A 181 -0.49 12.63 -5.52
N MET A 182 -1.18 12.59 -6.65
CA MET A 182 -0.81 13.35 -7.85
C MET A 182 -1.87 14.42 -8.08
N GLN A 183 -1.43 15.61 -8.44
CA GLN A 183 -2.33 16.73 -8.74
C GLN A 183 -3.30 16.33 -9.85
N ASN A 184 -4.57 16.73 -9.70
CA ASN A 184 -5.67 16.41 -10.63
C ASN A 184 -6.02 14.92 -10.77
N LEU A 185 -5.44 14.03 -9.96
CA LEU A 185 -5.93 12.66 -9.80
C LEU A 185 -6.80 12.54 -8.55
N ARG A 186 -7.86 11.73 -8.67
CA ARG A 186 -8.77 11.45 -7.56
C ARG A 186 -8.01 10.86 -6.38
N PHE A 187 -8.04 11.55 -5.24
CA PHE A 187 -7.56 11.05 -3.96
C PHE A 187 -8.75 10.82 -3.03
N ALA A 188 -9.12 9.55 -2.84
CA ALA A 188 -10.25 9.15 -2.00
C ALA A 188 -9.86 8.00 -1.07
N PRO A 189 -8.92 8.23 -0.12
CA PRO A 189 -8.51 7.20 0.82
C PRO A 189 -9.70 6.78 1.68
N LYS A 190 -9.83 5.48 1.91
CA LYS A 190 -10.73 4.94 2.93
C LYS A 190 -9.94 4.65 4.18
N PHE A 191 -10.46 5.03 5.34
CA PHE A 191 -9.86 4.76 6.63
C PHE A 191 -10.70 3.76 7.41
N LYS A 192 -10.04 2.90 8.20
CA LYS A 192 -10.65 2.05 9.21
C LYS A 192 -9.92 2.28 10.53
N ILE A 193 -10.61 2.89 11.48
CA ILE A 193 -10.06 3.21 12.80
C ILE A 193 -10.61 2.18 13.79
N GLN A 194 -9.72 1.52 14.50
CA GLN A 194 -10.03 0.39 15.37
C GLN A 194 -9.06 0.36 16.56
N LYS A 195 -9.39 -0.40 17.60
CA LYS A 195 -8.55 -0.59 18.78
C LYS A 195 -8.46 -2.08 19.11
N TYR A 196 -7.35 -2.48 19.72
CA TYR A 196 -7.20 -3.83 20.24
C TYR A 196 -7.82 -3.92 21.64
N ASN A 197 -8.79 -4.82 21.80
CA ASN A 197 -9.39 -5.13 23.08
C ASN A 197 -8.56 -6.22 23.76
N TYR A 198 -7.93 -5.88 24.90
CA TYR A 198 -7.00 -6.75 25.60
C TYR A 198 -7.68 -7.89 26.37
N ASP A 199 -8.95 -7.70 26.72
CA ASP A 199 -9.74 -8.69 27.48
C ASP A 199 -10.22 -9.79 26.53
N THR A 200 -10.82 -9.39 25.41
CA THR A 200 -11.34 -10.33 24.39
C THR A 200 -10.28 -10.79 23.40
N LYS A 201 -9.12 -10.13 23.35
CA LYS A 201 -8.02 -10.35 22.40
C LYS A 201 -8.41 -10.15 20.93
N ILE A 202 -9.48 -9.40 20.67
CA ILE A 202 -9.96 -9.09 19.32
C ILE A 202 -9.72 -7.61 18.98
N ILE A 203 -9.69 -7.31 17.69
CA ILE A 203 -9.70 -5.93 17.20
C ILE A 203 -11.15 -5.51 17.00
N GLU A 204 -11.53 -4.37 17.59
CA GLU A 204 -12.88 -3.83 17.52
C GLU A 204 -12.87 -2.41 16.91
N PRO A 205 -13.91 -2.01 16.17
CA PRO A 205 -14.04 -0.65 15.67
C PRO A 205 -14.10 0.35 16.83
N ILE A 206 -13.55 1.55 16.63
CA ILE A 206 -13.77 2.66 17.56
C ILE A 206 -15.10 3.32 17.18
N ASP A 207 -15.99 3.47 18.16
CA ASP A 207 -17.19 4.29 17.98
C ASP A 207 -16.77 5.76 17.88
N LEU A 208 -17.07 6.36 16.73
CA LEU A 208 -16.78 7.75 16.41
C LEU A 208 -18.08 8.57 16.27
N THR A 209 -19.20 8.05 16.77
CA THR A 209 -20.48 8.77 16.80
C THR A 209 -20.32 10.07 17.58
N GLY A 210 -20.57 11.20 16.93
CA GLY A 210 -20.40 12.53 17.52
C GLY A 210 -18.96 13.07 17.53
N ALA A 211 -17.98 12.33 16.99
CA ALA A 211 -16.61 12.82 16.90
C ALA A 211 -16.41 13.82 15.75
N GLU A 212 -15.63 14.89 16.00
CA GLU A 212 -15.16 15.80 14.96
C GLU A 212 -13.82 15.30 14.39
N ILE A 213 -13.79 14.96 13.11
CA ILE A 213 -12.58 14.49 12.43
C ILE A 213 -11.99 15.66 11.65
N SER A 214 -10.83 16.15 12.08
CA SER A 214 -10.06 17.15 11.34
C SER A 214 -8.85 16.50 10.66
N ALA A 215 -8.62 16.85 9.39
CA ALA A 215 -7.44 16.45 8.64
C ALA A 215 -6.80 17.69 8.04
N ARG A 216 -5.49 17.85 8.21
CA ARG A 216 -4.72 18.97 7.65
C ARG A 216 -3.79 18.44 6.57
N PHE A 217 -4.02 18.89 5.35
CA PHE A 217 -3.16 18.59 4.22
C PHE A 217 -2.22 19.76 3.99
N TYR A 218 -0.93 19.52 4.16
CA TYR A 218 0.09 20.51 3.86
C TYR A 218 0.67 20.18 2.50
N LYS A 219 0.76 21.17 1.61
CA LYS A 219 1.58 21.03 0.40
C LYS A 219 3.02 20.84 0.86
N PRO A 220 3.74 19.77 0.45
CA PRO A 220 5.12 19.58 0.84
C PRO A 220 5.88 20.85 0.48
N GLN A 221 6.43 21.50 1.50
CA GLN A 221 7.33 22.62 1.32
C GLN A 221 8.61 22.02 0.74
N ILE A 222 9.13 22.62 -0.33
CA ILE A 222 10.43 22.19 -0.85
C ILE A 222 11.43 22.74 0.15
N ILE A 223 12.27 21.89 0.72
CA ILE A 223 13.27 22.32 1.69
C ILE A 223 14.60 22.44 0.94
N ALA A 224 15.26 23.59 1.08
CA ALA A 224 16.63 23.79 0.65
C ALA A 224 17.51 23.89 1.91
N ASP A 225 18.55 23.06 1.99
CA ASP A 225 19.49 23.08 3.10
C ASP A 225 20.55 24.17 2.87
N LEU A 226 20.78 25.01 3.87
CA LEU A 226 21.84 26.02 3.88
C LEU A 226 22.77 25.76 5.07
N GLU A 227 24.02 25.40 4.78
CA GLU A 227 25.10 25.36 5.77
C GLU A 227 25.89 26.69 5.72
N LEU A 228 25.99 27.38 6.85
CA LEU A 228 26.84 28.56 7.01
C LEU A 228 27.96 28.24 8.01
N THR A 229 29.20 28.60 7.67
CA THR A 229 30.34 28.46 8.58
C THR A 229 30.82 29.85 9.00
N GLU A 230 30.84 30.11 10.31
CA GLU A 230 31.40 31.33 10.89
C GLU A 230 32.93 31.37 10.76
N LYS A 231 33.52 32.57 10.91
CA LYS A 231 34.97 32.77 10.88
C LYS A 231 35.72 31.98 11.96
N ASN A 232 35.07 31.65 13.07
CA ASN A 232 35.60 30.83 14.16
C ASN A 232 35.46 29.31 13.91
N GLY A 233 34.90 28.91 12.75
CA GLY A 233 34.68 27.50 12.38
C GLY A 233 33.36 26.89 12.86
N ILE A 234 32.50 27.65 13.56
CA ILE A 234 31.18 27.16 13.98
C ILE A 234 30.27 27.02 12.76
N LYS A 235 29.65 25.84 12.60
CA LYS A 235 28.70 25.56 11.52
C LYS A 235 27.26 25.70 11.98
N HIS A 236 26.43 26.31 11.14
CA HIS A 236 24.99 26.45 11.33
C HIS A 236 24.27 25.84 10.14
N ASN A 237 23.27 25.00 10.40
CA ASN A 237 22.45 24.37 9.37
C ASN A 237 21.02 24.91 9.45
N PHE A 238 20.50 25.38 8.32
CA PHE A 238 19.15 25.93 8.20
C PHE A 238 18.36 25.17 7.13
N GLU A 239 17.13 24.82 7.47
CA GLU A 239 16.15 24.31 6.51
C GLU A 239 15.33 25.50 5.97
N ILE A 240 15.51 25.87 4.71
CA ILE A 240 14.81 26.99 4.07
C ILE A 240 13.60 26.45 3.31
N LEU A 241 12.42 27.00 3.60
CA LEU A 241 11.19 26.63 2.92
C LEU A 241 11.12 27.37 1.58
N VAL A 242 11.26 26.66 0.47
CA VAL A 242 11.13 27.23 -0.87
C VAL A 242 9.82 26.81 -1.52
N ASP A 243 9.18 27.75 -2.22
CA ASP A 243 8.02 27.46 -3.05
C ASP A 243 8.45 26.88 -4.42
N GLN A 244 7.48 26.50 -5.27
CA GLN A 244 7.79 25.95 -6.60
C GLN A 244 8.43 26.96 -7.55
N LYS A 245 8.15 28.26 -7.44
CA LYS A 245 8.76 29.30 -8.28
C LYS A 245 10.22 29.50 -7.87
N GLN A 246 10.48 29.60 -6.57
CA GLN A 246 11.81 29.72 -5.98
C GLN A 246 12.67 28.49 -6.29
N LYS A 247 12.13 27.27 -6.17
CA LYS A 247 12.82 26.05 -6.61
C LYS A 247 13.21 26.12 -8.08
N LYS A 248 12.29 26.48 -8.98
CA LYS A 248 12.57 26.60 -10.42
C LYS A 248 13.61 27.69 -10.73
N LEU A 249 13.66 28.76 -9.92
CA LEU A 249 14.69 29.79 -10.03
C LEU A 249 16.05 29.22 -9.61
N ILE A 250 16.13 28.55 -8.45
CA ILE A 250 17.35 27.90 -7.96
C ILE A 250 17.88 26.87 -8.96
N GLU A 251 16.99 26.05 -9.55
CA GLU A 251 17.35 25.04 -10.56
C GLU A 251 17.88 25.65 -11.87
N LYS A 252 17.50 26.90 -12.19
CA LYS A 252 17.98 27.61 -13.39
C LYS A 252 19.31 28.35 -13.17
N MET A 253 19.65 28.67 -11.92
CA MET A 253 20.93 29.29 -11.59
C MET A 253 22.06 28.29 -11.87
N LYS A 254 23.05 28.70 -12.66
CA LYS A 254 24.23 27.87 -12.96
C LYS A 254 25.38 28.17 -12.00
N ASP A 255 25.44 29.39 -11.51
CA ASP A 255 26.48 29.83 -10.58
C ASP A 255 26.08 29.46 -9.14
N GLU A 256 27.00 28.80 -8.44
CA GLU A 256 26.79 28.41 -7.04
C GLU A 256 26.78 29.62 -6.10
N ASN A 257 27.51 30.68 -6.43
CA ASN A 257 27.47 31.92 -5.64
C ASN A 257 26.10 32.60 -5.75
N GLU A 258 25.54 32.69 -6.96
CA GLU A 258 24.18 33.21 -7.18
C GLU A 258 23.13 32.41 -6.39
N LYS A 259 23.21 31.07 -6.43
CA LYS A 259 22.34 30.20 -5.62
C LYS A 259 22.49 30.48 -4.13
N HIS A 260 23.73 30.58 -3.64
CA HIS A 260 24.00 30.83 -2.22
C HIS A 260 23.44 32.18 -1.77
N GLN A 261 23.63 33.23 -2.56
CA GLN A 261 23.06 34.56 -2.28
C GLN A 261 21.53 34.55 -2.28
N PHE A 262 20.93 33.81 -3.21
CA PHE A 262 19.48 33.64 -3.25
C PHE A 262 18.95 32.90 -2.01
N LEU A 263 19.61 31.82 -1.58
CA LEU A 263 19.26 31.09 -0.37
C LEU A 263 19.44 31.94 0.89
N ILE A 264 20.52 32.71 1.01
CA ILE A 264 20.71 33.68 2.10
C ILE A 264 19.55 34.69 2.14
N LYS A 265 19.16 35.24 0.98
CA LYS A 265 18.04 36.17 0.89
C LYS A 265 16.75 35.54 1.41
N LEU A 266 16.45 34.31 1.00
CA LEU A 266 15.28 33.57 1.49
C LEU A 266 15.36 33.29 3.00
N ALA A 267 16.53 32.95 3.52
CA ALA A 267 16.75 32.72 4.95
C ALA A 267 16.52 34.00 5.77
N ILE A 268 16.90 35.17 5.24
CA ILE A 268 16.60 36.48 5.86
C ILE A 268 15.11 36.78 5.81
N GLU A 269 14.45 36.60 4.65
CA GLU A 269 13.01 36.83 4.49
C GLU A 269 12.17 35.94 5.42
N GLN A 270 12.64 34.72 5.71
CA GLN A 270 12.03 33.78 6.64
C GLN A 270 12.45 33.98 8.10
N ASN A 271 13.24 35.01 8.40
CA ASN A 271 13.76 35.32 9.74
C ASN A 271 14.63 34.20 10.36
N LEU A 272 15.27 33.36 9.55
CA LEU A 272 16.17 32.29 10.01
C LEU A 272 17.55 32.83 10.39
N ILE A 273 18.00 33.90 9.70
CA ILE A 273 19.27 34.57 9.94
C ILE A 273 19.10 36.10 9.94
N LYS A 274 19.96 36.82 10.66
CA LYS A 274 20.02 38.29 10.66
C LYS A 274 21.43 38.73 10.28
N ILE A 275 21.58 39.36 9.12
CA ILE A 275 22.86 39.96 8.71
C ILE A 275 22.83 41.45 9.10
N LYS A 276 23.75 41.87 9.98
CA LYS A 276 23.94 43.30 10.25
C LYS A 276 24.49 43.94 8.98
N LYS A 277 23.78 44.93 8.41
CA LYS A 277 24.36 45.79 7.38
C LYS A 277 25.43 46.64 8.05
N GLU A 278 26.69 46.41 7.71
CA GLU A 278 27.76 47.37 8.01
C GLU A 278 27.39 48.67 7.27
N LYS A 279 27.27 49.76 8.03
CA LYS A 279 27.04 51.10 7.50
C LYS A 279 28.34 51.69 6.99
#